data_AF-A0A9E1UGM0-F1
#
_entry.id   AF-A0A9E1UGM0-F1
#
_cell.length_a   1.000
_cell.length_b   1.000
_cell.length_c   1.000
_cell.angle_alpha   90.00
_cell.angle_beta   90.00
_cell.angle_gamma   90.00
#
_symmetry.space_group_name_H-M   'P 1'
#
loop_
_entity.id
_entity.type
_entity.pdbx_description
1 polymer ?
#
loop_
_entity_poly.entity_id
_entity_poly.type
_entity_poly.pdbx_seq_one_letter_code
_entity_poly.pdbx_strand_id
1 'polypeptide(L)'
;MSHQCSSALIKCIDFRLTSAIDKWMEEKGIMDDCDVISVAGISKAIVEDVDSADAKFILNQIELSVKLHGIKTLYLVHHTDCGAYGGHSAFENLETEKQKYNSDMNKAKEVINAKFPGLEVKSILADIKDSEEVVLLEY
;
A
#
# COMPACT_ATOMS: atom_id res chain seq x y z
N MET A 1 -8.15 -4.27 -27.04
CA MET A 1 -9.06 -3.48 -26.18
C MET A 1 -8.25 -3.06 -24.98
N SER A 2 -8.13 -1.76 -24.71
CA SER A 2 -7.48 -1.27 -23.48
C SER A 2 -8.53 -1.39 -22.37
N HIS A 3 -8.31 -2.31 -21.45
CA HIS A 3 -9.01 -2.29 -20.17
C HIS A 3 -8.41 -1.12 -19.38
N GLN A 4 -9.26 -0.25 -18.85
CA GLN A 4 -8.85 0.90 -18.03
C GLN A 4 -9.42 0.74 -16.64
N CYS A 5 -8.68 1.21 -15.66
CA CYS A 5 -9.17 1.40 -14.30
C CYS A 5 -8.68 2.75 -13.75
N SER A 6 -9.46 3.36 -12.87
CA SER A 6 -9.11 4.67 -12.30
C SER A 6 -8.02 4.57 -11.24
N SER A 7 -7.89 3.41 -10.60
CA SER A 7 -7.05 3.27 -9.41
C SER A 7 -6.22 1.99 -9.39
N ALA A 8 -5.20 1.99 -8.56
CA ALA A 8 -4.54 0.78 -8.09
C ALA A 8 -4.46 0.82 -6.56
N LEU A 9 -4.44 -0.36 -5.94
CA LEU A 9 -4.24 -0.56 -4.53
C LEU A 9 -3.06 -1.50 -4.36
N ILE A 10 -2.05 -1.08 -3.61
CA ILE A 10 -0.94 -1.94 -3.21
C ILE A 10 -1.00 -2.21 -1.71
N LYS A 11 -1.05 -3.49 -1.35
CA LYS A 11 -1.18 -3.97 0.04
C LYS A 11 -0.24 -5.14 0.33
N CYS A 12 -0.19 -5.53 1.60
CA CYS A 12 0.53 -6.71 2.03
C CYS A 12 -0.22 -7.98 1.58
N ILE A 13 0.52 -9.08 1.44
CA ILE A 13 -0.06 -10.42 1.24
C ILE A 13 -0.82 -10.94 2.48
N ASP A 14 -0.76 -10.22 3.60
CA ASP A 14 -1.40 -10.58 4.86
C ASP A 14 -2.91 -10.79 4.67
N PHE A 15 -3.37 -12.01 4.94
CA PHE A 15 -4.76 -12.43 4.70
C PHE A 15 -5.73 -11.77 5.68
N ARG A 16 -5.27 -11.26 6.82
CA ARG A 16 -6.11 -10.54 7.81
C ARG A 16 -6.75 -9.30 7.20
N LEU A 17 -6.14 -8.75 6.14
CA LEU A 17 -6.61 -7.54 5.49
C LEU A 17 -7.75 -7.77 4.49
N THR A 18 -7.91 -8.99 3.96
CA THR A 18 -8.73 -9.25 2.77
C THR A 18 -10.15 -8.72 2.91
N SER A 19 -10.90 -9.16 3.92
CA SER A 19 -12.31 -8.76 4.08
C SER A 19 -12.49 -7.25 4.32
N ALA A 20 -11.58 -6.62 5.06
CA ALA A 20 -11.67 -5.19 5.34
C ALA A 20 -11.33 -4.34 4.10
N ILE A 21 -10.36 -4.78 3.30
CA ILE A 21 -10.01 -4.12 2.04
C ILE A 21 -11.14 -4.27 1.03
N ASP A 22 -11.70 -5.48 0.86
CA ASP A 22 -12.81 -5.71 -0.06
C ASP A 22 -14.00 -4.80 0.28
N LYS A 23 -14.40 -4.77 1.56
CA LYS A 23 -15.46 -3.89 2.04
C LYS A 23 -15.16 -2.41 1.78
N TRP A 24 -13.94 -1.97 2.05
CA TRP A 24 -13.54 -0.58 1.81
C TRP A 24 -13.52 -0.24 0.32
N MET A 25 -13.10 -1.18 -0.56
CA MET A 25 -13.13 -1.00 -2.01
C MET A 25 -14.57 -0.90 -2.54
N GLU A 26 -15.50 -1.70 -2.01
CA GLU A 26 -16.93 -1.58 -2.30
C GLU A 26 -17.49 -0.22 -1.86
N GLU A 27 -17.21 0.21 -0.63
CA GLU A 27 -17.67 1.48 -0.08
C GLU A 27 -17.09 2.69 -0.82
N LYS A 28 -15.85 2.59 -1.32
CA LYS A 28 -15.23 3.60 -2.20
C LYS A 28 -15.72 3.55 -3.64
N GLY A 29 -16.43 2.49 -4.04
CA GLY A 29 -16.91 2.29 -5.41
C GLY A 29 -15.80 1.97 -6.40
N ILE A 30 -14.70 1.35 -5.96
CA ILE A 30 -13.53 1.03 -6.80
C ILE A 30 -13.31 -0.49 -6.97
N MET A 31 -14.19 -1.35 -6.45
CA MET A 31 -14.00 -2.81 -6.46
C MET A 31 -13.66 -3.38 -7.86
N ASP A 32 -14.38 -2.96 -8.90
CA ASP A 32 -14.14 -3.39 -10.29
C ASP A 32 -13.40 -2.33 -11.14
N ASP A 33 -12.82 -1.31 -10.48
CA ASP A 33 -12.14 -0.16 -11.09
C ASP A 33 -10.76 0.08 -10.43
N CYS A 34 -10.14 -1.01 -9.97
CA CYS A 34 -8.89 -0.99 -9.24
C CYS A 34 -7.99 -2.19 -9.54
N ASP A 35 -6.72 -1.94 -9.88
CA ASP A 35 -5.70 -3.00 -9.89
C ASP A 35 -5.26 -3.33 -8.46
N VAL A 36 -5.38 -4.59 -8.03
CA VAL A 36 -4.93 -5.02 -6.69
C VAL A 36 -3.56 -5.70 -6.75
N ILE A 37 -2.56 -5.08 -6.13
CA ILE A 37 -1.17 -5.55 -6.08
C ILE A 37 -0.88 -5.99 -4.64
N SER A 38 -0.58 -7.28 -4.43
CA SER A 38 -0.27 -7.82 -3.08
C SER A 38 1.20 -8.26 -2.99
N VAL A 39 1.99 -7.58 -2.16
CA VAL A 39 3.43 -7.84 -1.99
C VAL A 39 3.82 -7.73 -0.50
N ALA A 40 4.60 -8.69 0.02
CA ALA A 40 5.05 -8.67 1.40
C ALA A 40 5.93 -7.44 1.70
N GLY A 41 5.67 -6.73 2.80
CA GLY A 41 6.45 -5.56 3.24
C GLY A 41 6.27 -4.28 2.41
N ILE A 42 5.72 -4.39 1.19
CA ILE A 42 5.31 -3.29 0.33
C ILE A 42 6.43 -2.25 0.18
N SER A 43 6.27 -1.07 0.79
CA SER A 43 7.17 0.05 0.59
C SER A 43 8.47 -0.06 1.36
N LYS A 44 8.60 -1.04 2.27
CA LYS A 44 9.83 -1.27 3.03
C LYS A 44 11.05 -1.36 2.11
N ALA A 45 10.97 -2.18 1.06
CA ALA A 45 12.05 -2.31 0.09
C ALA A 45 12.35 -0.99 -0.64
N ILE A 46 11.31 -0.24 -1.02
CA ILE A 46 11.47 1.08 -1.69
C ILE A 46 12.21 2.07 -0.79
N VAL A 47 11.90 2.07 0.51
CA VAL A 47 12.44 3.01 1.49
C VAL A 47 13.85 2.62 1.93
N GLU A 48 14.15 1.32 2.06
CA GLU A 48 15.46 0.83 2.49
C GLU A 48 16.50 0.89 1.38
N ASP A 49 16.15 0.41 0.17
CA ASP A 49 17.02 0.42 -0.99
C ASP A 49 16.18 0.42 -2.28
N VAL A 50 16.02 1.62 -2.86
CA VAL A 50 15.26 1.83 -4.11
C VAL A 50 15.85 1.06 -5.31
N ASP A 51 17.13 0.69 -5.25
CA ASP A 51 17.81 -0.06 -6.30
C ASP A 51 17.75 -1.58 -6.11
N SER A 52 17.17 -2.06 -5.00
CA SER A 52 16.96 -3.47 -4.74
C SER A 52 16.04 -4.11 -5.78
N ALA A 53 16.17 -5.43 -5.97
CA ALA A 53 15.31 -6.19 -6.87
C ALA A 53 13.82 -6.10 -6.49
N ASP A 54 13.54 -6.10 -5.18
CA ASP A 54 12.18 -6.01 -4.66
C ASP A 54 11.58 -4.62 -4.89
N ALA A 55 12.32 -3.53 -4.63
CA ALA A 55 11.86 -2.19 -4.93
C ALA A 55 11.59 -2.00 -6.44
N LYS A 56 12.49 -2.50 -7.29
CA LYS A 56 12.33 -2.48 -8.75
C LYS A 56 11.09 -3.27 -9.20
N PHE A 57 10.86 -4.45 -8.63
CA PHE A 57 9.67 -5.25 -8.92
C PHE A 57 8.39 -4.48 -8.57
N ILE A 58 8.32 -3.90 -7.38
CA ILE A 58 7.14 -3.15 -6.93
C ILE A 58 6.88 -1.93 -7.81
N LEU A 59 7.92 -1.13 -8.07
CA LEU A 59 7.81 0.05 -8.94
C LEU A 59 7.42 -0.34 -10.38
N ASN A 60 7.86 -1.50 -10.87
CA ASN A 60 7.44 -2.02 -12.17
C ASN A 60 5.96 -2.43 -12.20
N GLN A 61 5.41 -3.01 -11.13
CA GLN A 61 3.96 -3.30 -11.07
C GLN A 61 3.14 -1.99 -11.14
N ILE A 62 3.54 -0.96 -10.39
CA ILE A 62 2.89 0.36 -10.44
C ILE A 62 3.00 0.96 -11.86
N GLU A 63 4.18 0.86 -12.48
CA GLU A 63 4.40 1.34 -13.85
C GLU A 63 3.49 0.63 -14.86
N LEU A 64 3.27 -0.68 -14.71
CA LEU A 64 2.37 -1.43 -15.58
C LEU A 64 0.92 -0.94 -15.44
N SER A 65 0.42 -0.75 -14.21
CA SER A 65 -0.92 -0.17 -13.99
C SER A 65 -1.06 1.23 -14.61
N VAL A 66 -0.04 2.08 -14.46
CA VAL A 66 -0.03 3.43 -15.08
C VAL A 66 -0.06 3.35 -16.60
N LYS A 67 0.78 2.50 -17.21
CA LYS A 67 0.93 2.44 -18.67
C LYS A 67 -0.18 1.69 -19.38
N LEU A 68 -0.64 0.58 -18.80
CA LEU A 68 -1.57 -0.34 -19.47
C LEU A 68 -3.03 -0.02 -19.14
N HIS A 69 -3.32 0.37 -17.90
CA HIS A 69 -4.69 0.63 -17.45
C HIS A 69 -4.98 2.11 -17.18
N GLY A 70 -3.96 2.96 -17.12
CA GLY A 70 -4.13 4.42 -17.10
C GLY A 70 -4.52 5.01 -15.75
N ILE A 71 -4.21 4.31 -14.64
CA ILE A 71 -4.59 4.71 -13.28
C ILE A 71 -4.20 6.15 -12.96
N LYS A 72 -5.01 6.80 -12.12
CA LYS A 72 -4.80 8.16 -11.62
C LYS A 72 -4.54 8.23 -10.12
N THR A 73 -5.00 7.23 -9.37
CA THR A 73 -4.79 7.15 -7.93
C THR A 73 -4.16 5.80 -7.56
N LEU A 74 -3.13 5.84 -6.73
CA LEU A 74 -2.53 4.67 -6.07
C LEU A 74 -2.81 4.74 -4.57
N TYR A 75 -3.50 3.73 -4.04
CA TYR A 75 -3.68 3.54 -2.61
C TYR A 75 -2.54 2.67 -2.07
N LEU A 76 -1.67 3.26 -1.25
CA LEU A 76 -0.56 2.59 -0.57
C LEU A 76 -1.02 2.17 0.82
N VAL A 77 -1.25 0.87 1.03
CA VAL A 77 -1.86 0.35 2.25
C VAL A 77 -0.86 -0.39 3.12
N HIS A 78 -0.41 0.23 4.21
CA HIS A 78 0.33 -0.47 5.27
C HIS A 78 -0.64 -1.09 6.27
N HIS A 79 -0.13 -1.99 7.11
CA HIS A 79 -0.89 -2.52 8.23
C HIS A 79 -0.05 -2.59 9.51
N THR A 80 -0.71 -2.50 10.66
CA THR A 80 -0.09 -2.80 11.95
C THR A 80 0.20 -4.29 12.10
N ASP A 81 1.16 -4.61 12.95
CA ASP A 81 1.65 -5.97 13.15
C ASP A 81 2.17 -6.62 11.86
N CYS A 82 2.91 -5.85 11.05
CA CYS A 82 3.48 -6.35 9.81
C CYS A 82 4.75 -7.16 10.06
N GLY A 83 4.73 -8.45 9.70
CA GLY A 83 5.88 -9.35 9.87
C GLY A 83 7.15 -8.89 9.14
N ALA A 84 7.02 -8.20 8.00
CA ALA A 84 8.16 -7.62 7.29
C ALA A 84 8.87 -6.53 8.11
N TYR A 85 8.15 -5.86 9.01
CA TYR A 85 8.68 -4.89 9.96
C TYR A 85 9.01 -5.49 11.33
N GLY A 86 8.81 -6.80 11.51
CA GLY A 86 9.04 -7.51 12.77
C GLY A 86 7.83 -7.54 13.72
N GLY A 87 6.64 -7.17 13.23
CA GLY A 87 5.40 -7.14 14.01
C GLY A 87 5.43 -6.10 15.14
N HIS A 88 4.41 -6.12 16.01
CA HIS A 88 4.35 -5.21 17.16
C HIS A 88 5.60 -5.28 18.05
N SER A 89 6.22 -6.46 18.17
CA SER A 89 7.40 -6.69 19.02
C SER A 89 8.65 -5.94 18.59
N ALA A 90 8.71 -5.44 17.35
CA ALA A 90 9.83 -4.65 16.86
C ALA A 90 9.75 -3.17 17.29
N PHE A 91 8.66 -2.76 17.94
CA PHE A 91 8.39 -1.38 18.33
C PHE A 91 8.20 -1.28 19.84
N GLU A 92 8.42 -0.08 20.38
CA GLU A 92 8.19 0.18 21.82
C GLU A 92 6.70 0.11 22.16
N ASN A 93 5.86 0.60 21.26
CA ASN A 93 4.41 0.66 21.40
C ASN A 93 3.74 0.94 20.04
N LEU A 94 2.41 0.84 20.00
CA LEU A 94 1.62 1.08 18.78
C LEU A 94 1.81 2.48 18.19
N GLU A 95 2.12 3.49 19.00
CA GLU A 95 2.33 4.85 18.50
C GLU A 95 3.61 4.94 17.67
N THR A 96 4.73 4.43 18.19
CA THR A 96 6.02 4.39 17.48
C THR A 96 5.95 3.56 16.19
N GLU A 97 5.19 2.46 16.21
CA GLU A 97 4.89 1.68 15.00
C GLU A 97 4.14 2.51 13.94
N LYS A 98 3.04 3.17 14.33
CA LYS A 98 2.24 4.01 13.43
C LYS A 98 3.05 5.16 12.84
N GLN A 99 3.91 5.80 13.66
CA GLN A 99 4.82 6.85 13.22
C GLN A 99 5.82 6.33 12.18
N LYS A 100 6.40 5.14 12.39
CA LYS A 100 7.31 4.51 11.42
C LYS A 100 6.61 4.24 10.09
N TYR A 101 5.42 3.64 10.11
CA TYR A 101 4.67 3.38 8.88
C TYR A 101 4.26 4.65 8.14
N ASN A 102 3.80 5.68 8.85
CA ASN A 102 3.48 6.96 8.22
C ASN A 102 4.73 7.58 7.56
N SER A 103 5.87 7.59 8.27
CA SER A 103 7.15 8.08 7.73
C SER A 103 7.57 7.32 6.48
N ASP A 104 7.50 5.99 6.50
CA ASP A 104 7.89 5.15 5.36
C ASP A 104 6.92 5.29 4.18
N MET A 105 5.61 5.34 4.41
CA MET A 105 4.62 5.62 3.36
C MET A 105 4.87 6.98 2.70
N ASN A 106 5.23 8.01 3.46
CA ASN A 106 5.55 9.33 2.90
C ASN A 106 6.81 9.30 2.04
N LYS A 107 7.88 8.64 2.51
CA LYS A 107 9.12 8.47 1.71
C LYS A 107 8.85 7.68 0.42
N ALA A 108 8.08 6.60 0.52
CA ALA A 108 7.69 5.80 -0.64
C ALA A 108 6.86 6.62 -1.63
N LYS A 109 5.91 7.42 -1.13
CA LYS A 109 5.11 8.35 -1.93
C LYS A 109 5.98 9.38 -2.66
N GLU A 110 7.02 9.92 -2.03
CA GLU A 110 7.98 10.81 -2.69
C GLU A 110 8.70 10.12 -3.86
N VAL A 111 9.21 8.90 -3.64
CA VAL A 111 9.88 8.10 -4.69
C VAL A 111 8.91 7.78 -5.85
N ILE A 112 7.70 7.35 -5.53
CA ILE A 112 6.67 7.01 -6.53
C ILE A 112 6.27 8.24 -7.34
N ASN A 113 6.02 9.38 -6.68
CA ASN A 113 5.64 10.63 -7.37
C ASN A 113 6.76 11.18 -8.25
N ALA A 114 8.03 11.04 -7.83
CA ALA A 114 9.17 11.42 -8.65
C ALA A 114 9.26 10.57 -9.93
N LYS A 115 8.90 9.29 -9.85
CA LYS A 115 8.91 8.36 -10.99
C LYS A 115 7.67 8.48 -11.89
N PHE A 116 6.52 8.83 -11.31
CA PHE A 116 5.24 8.94 -12.03
C PHE A 116 4.59 10.32 -11.79
N PRO A 117 5.10 11.39 -12.43
CA PRO A 117 4.58 12.75 -12.25
C PRO A 117 3.14 12.84 -12.77
N GLY A 118 2.16 12.87 -11.86
CA GLY A 118 0.72 12.90 -12.19
C GLY A 118 -0.09 11.74 -11.60
N LEU A 119 0.56 10.76 -10.97
CA LEU A 119 -0.10 9.76 -10.15
C LEU A 119 -0.37 10.35 -8.76
N GLU A 120 -1.62 10.33 -8.30
CA GLU A 120 -1.97 10.68 -6.93
C GLU A 120 -1.71 9.47 -6.01
N VAL A 121 -0.86 9.61 -5.00
CA VAL A 121 -0.61 8.53 -4.03
C VAL A 121 -1.30 8.87 -2.71
N LYS A 122 -2.20 7.98 -2.25
CA LYS A 122 -2.92 8.08 -0.97
C LYS A 122 -2.42 7.01 -0.01
N SER A 123 -2.13 7.41 1.22
CA SER A 123 -1.60 6.52 2.25
C SER A 123 -2.74 6.02 3.13
N ILE A 124 -2.79 4.72 3.36
CA ILE A 124 -3.78 4.08 4.22
C ILE A 124 -3.05 3.20 5.22
N LEU A 125 -3.42 3.30 6.49
CA LEU A 125 -3.01 2.34 7.51
C LEU A 125 -4.19 1.46 7.90
N ALA A 126 -4.06 0.15 7.67
CA ALA A 126 -4.93 -0.86 8.23
C ALA A 126 -4.50 -1.18 9.68
N ASP A 127 -5.24 -0.66 10.64
CA ASP A 127 -5.03 -0.88 12.06
C ASP A 127 -5.73 -2.18 12.48
N ILE A 128 -4.97 -3.26 12.60
CA ILE A 128 -5.41 -4.57 13.08
C ILE A 128 -5.55 -4.49 14.61
N LYS A 129 -6.77 -4.69 15.11
CA LYS A 129 -7.09 -4.70 16.54
C LYS A 129 -6.91 -6.08 17.13
N ASP A 130 -6.83 -6.15 18.47
CA ASP A 130 -6.80 -7.40 19.23
C ASP A 130 -8.04 -8.28 18.97
N SER A 131 -9.17 -7.68 18.56
CA SER A 131 -10.40 -8.37 18.16
C SER A 131 -10.34 -8.99 16.76
N GLU A 132 -9.18 -8.89 16.07
CA GLU A 132 -8.98 -9.18 14.65
C GLU A 132 -9.79 -8.28 13.71
N GLU A 133 -10.51 -7.29 14.24
CA GLU A 133 -11.12 -6.23 13.45
C GLU A 133 -10.03 -5.36 12.81
N VAL A 134 -10.17 -5.07 11.53
CA VAL A 134 -9.24 -4.22 10.79
C VAL A 134 -9.93 -2.90 10.45
N VAL A 135 -9.37 -1.79 10.92
CA VAL A 135 -9.87 -0.44 10.67
C VAL A 135 -8.91 0.29 9.73
N LEU A 136 -9.42 0.80 8.60
CA LEU A 136 -8.62 1.55 7.64
C LEU A 136 -8.62 3.04 7.98
N LEU A 137 -7.43 3.62 8.12
CA LEU A 137 -7.18 5.03 8.42
C LEU A 137 -6.52 5.69 7.22
N GLU A 138 -7.18 6.68 6.62
CA GLU A 138 -6.66 7.46 5.49
C GLU A 138 -5.90 8.70 5.99
N TYR A 139 -4.73 8.99 5.40
CA TYR A 139 -3.86 10.13 5.75
C TYR A 139 -3.66 11.10 4.58
#